data_AF-A0A7K4UA22-F1
#
_entry.id   AF-A0A7K4UA22-F1
#
_cell.length_a   1.000
_cell.length_b   1.000
_cell.length_c   1.000
_cell.angle_alpha   90.00
_cell.angle_beta   90.00
_cell.angle_gamma   90.00
#
_symmetry.space_group_name_H-M   'P 1'
#
loop_
_entity.id
_entity.type
_entity.pdbx_description
1 polymer ?
#
loop_
_entity_poly.entity_id
_entity_poly.type
_entity_poly.pdbx_seq_one_letter_code
_entity_poly.pdbx_strand_id
1 'polypeptide(L)'
;GAISSLQRQMEIQESELRRIRSEKEILQKQLREREVQLQAVSDKFCSMTEEQRQEEIVVMMEEENRNLHQVVTEQESQLAEQGKLINELQGIINQLRAEVVNTRLHLLEQKQAQKEIQSQADALQHKALQTRVALEQITCKFERYRNKIIQATFSVEGSQDPVGELSDNEVLEAMQKIINERAEFQHILKSKGSK
;
A
#
# COMPACT_ATOMS: atom_id res chain seq x y z
N GLY A 1 86.06 -72.44 -82.55
CA GLY A 1 86.32 -72.53 -81.09
C GLY A 1 85.97 -71.24 -80.39
N ALA A 2 86.82 -70.21 -80.47
CA ALA A 2 86.65 -68.95 -79.73
C ALA A 2 85.38 -68.16 -80.07
N ILE A 3 85.01 -68.08 -81.36
CA ILE A 3 83.81 -67.34 -81.82
C ILE A 3 82.53 -67.92 -81.21
N SER A 4 82.38 -69.24 -81.21
CA SER A 4 81.20 -69.93 -80.63
C SER A 4 81.12 -69.79 -79.11
N SER A 5 82.26 -69.71 -78.41
CA SER A 5 82.31 -69.46 -76.96
C SER A 5 81.90 -68.02 -76.63
N LEU A 6 82.39 -67.04 -77.40
CA LEU A 6 82.01 -65.63 -77.26
C LEU A 6 80.52 -65.40 -77.56
N GLN A 7 79.96 -66.06 -78.58
CA GLN A 7 78.52 -66.02 -78.87
C GLN A 7 77.68 -66.56 -77.71
N ARG A 8 78.05 -67.73 -77.16
CA ARG A 8 77.36 -68.30 -76.00
C ARG A 8 77.44 -67.39 -74.77
N GLN A 9 78.60 -66.77 -74.53
CA GLN A 9 78.77 -65.81 -73.44
C GLN A 9 77.91 -64.55 -73.65
N MET A 10 77.81 -64.07 -74.88
CA MET A 10 76.97 -62.93 -75.26
C MET A 10 75.47 -63.24 -75.06
N GLU A 11 75.02 -64.43 -75.45
CA GLU A 11 73.64 -64.89 -75.23
C GLU A 11 73.29 -64.99 -73.73
N ILE A 12 74.22 -65.49 -72.91
CA ILE A 12 74.07 -65.53 -71.44
C ILE A 12 73.93 -64.11 -70.90
N GLN A 13 74.84 -63.19 -71.27
CA GLN A 13 74.78 -61.79 -70.84
C GLN A 13 73.52 -61.06 -71.32
N GLU A 14 73.04 -61.34 -72.53
CA GLU A 14 71.76 -60.79 -73.03
C GLU A 14 70.56 -61.33 -72.26
N SER A 15 70.59 -62.60 -71.85
CA SER A 15 69.54 -63.19 -71.02
C SER A 15 69.53 -62.58 -69.61
N GLU A 16 70.71 -62.35 -69.03
CA GLU A 16 70.86 -61.68 -67.73
C GLU A 16 70.42 -60.22 -67.80
N LEU A 17 70.79 -59.49 -68.86
CA LEU A 17 70.33 -58.12 -69.11
C LEU A 17 68.82 -58.05 -69.25
N ARG A 18 68.19 -59.01 -69.96
CA ARG A 18 66.73 -59.10 -70.07
C ARG A 18 66.08 -59.32 -68.70
N ARG A 19 66.63 -60.22 -67.88
CA ARG A 19 66.13 -60.49 -66.52
C ARG A 19 66.25 -59.27 -65.61
N ILE A 20 67.40 -58.60 -65.60
CA ILE A 20 67.63 -57.38 -64.79
C ILE A 20 66.67 -56.27 -65.24
N ARG A 21 66.42 -56.14 -66.55
CA ARG A 21 65.50 -55.12 -67.07
C ARG A 21 64.05 -55.39 -66.64
N SER A 22 63.60 -56.65 -66.67
CA SER A 22 62.25 -56.99 -66.18
C SER A 22 62.12 -56.81 -64.66
N GLU A 23 63.15 -57.16 -63.90
CA GLU A 23 63.17 -56.95 -62.45
C GLU A 23 63.14 -55.46 -62.10
N LYS A 24 63.89 -54.62 -62.82
CA LYS A 24 63.82 -53.16 -62.69
C LYS A 24 62.42 -52.62 -62.97
N GLU A 25 61.74 -53.09 -64.02
CA GLU A 25 60.37 -52.67 -64.34
C GLU A 25 59.37 -53.05 -63.24
N ILE A 26 59.48 -54.25 -62.68
CA ILE A 26 58.66 -54.71 -61.55
C ILE A 26 58.90 -53.83 -60.33
N LEU A 27 60.17 -53.59 -59.96
CA LEU A 27 60.53 -52.74 -58.82
C LEU A 27 60.05 -51.30 -59.02
N GLN A 28 60.15 -50.74 -60.23
CA GLN A 28 59.62 -49.41 -60.53
C GLN A 28 58.08 -49.35 -60.44
N LYS A 29 57.39 -50.44 -60.78
CA LYS A 29 55.93 -50.50 -60.61
C LYS A 29 55.56 -50.56 -59.12
N GLN A 30 56.26 -51.39 -58.34
CA GLN A 30 56.06 -51.49 -56.90
C GLN A 30 56.38 -50.18 -56.18
N LEU A 31 57.43 -49.47 -56.58
CA LEU A 31 57.77 -48.16 -56.02
C LEU A 31 56.63 -47.15 -56.25
N ARG A 32 56.11 -47.06 -57.48
CA ARG A 32 54.98 -46.19 -57.81
C ARG A 32 53.72 -46.55 -57.02
N GLU A 33 53.41 -47.84 -56.88
CA GLU A 33 52.28 -48.29 -56.06
C GLU A 33 52.45 -47.91 -54.59
N ARG A 34 53.68 -48.01 -54.05
CA ARG A 34 53.99 -47.60 -52.67
C ARG A 34 53.94 -46.09 -52.48
N GLU A 35 54.38 -45.30 -53.45
CA GLU A 35 54.23 -43.83 -53.43
C GLU A 35 52.75 -43.43 -53.37
N VAL A 36 51.89 -44.04 -54.18
CA VAL A 36 50.45 -43.79 -54.16
C VAL A 36 49.83 -44.18 -52.81
N GLN A 37 50.21 -45.33 -52.25
CA GLN A 37 49.73 -45.77 -50.94
C GLN A 37 50.18 -44.81 -49.83
N LEU A 38 51.43 -44.36 -49.85
CA LEU A 38 51.95 -43.40 -48.88
C LEU A 38 51.21 -42.06 -48.97
N GLN A 39 50.94 -41.58 -50.18
CA GLN A 39 50.16 -40.36 -50.37
C GLN A 39 48.74 -40.50 -49.80
N ALA A 40 48.06 -41.60 -50.10
CA ALA A 40 46.72 -41.86 -49.58
C ALA A 40 46.68 -41.95 -48.04
N VAL A 41 47.70 -42.56 -47.43
CA VAL A 41 47.84 -42.61 -45.96
C VAL A 41 48.11 -41.21 -45.39
N SER A 42 48.96 -40.41 -46.05
CA SER A 42 49.23 -39.03 -45.64
C SER A 42 47.97 -38.17 -45.68
N ASP A 43 47.20 -38.24 -46.77
CA ASP A 43 45.96 -37.49 -46.93
C ASP A 43 44.94 -37.88 -45.85
N LYS A 44 44.82 -39.19 -45.56
CA LYS A 44 43.95 -39.70 -44.49
C LYS A 44 44.40 -39.24 -43.10
N PHE A 45 45.71 -39.19 -42.85
CA PHE A 45 46.22 -38.70 -41.58
C PHE A 45 45.89 -37.22 -41.38
N CYS A 46 46.07 -36.40 -42.42
CA CYS A 46 45.69 -34.99 -42.42
C CYS A 46 44.18 -34.81 -42.16
N SER A 47 43.33 -35.57 -42.87
CA SER A 47 41.88 -35.46 -42.68
C SER A 47 41.44 -35.87 -41.27
N MET A 48 42.03 -36.93 -40.71
CA MET A 48 41.73 -37.37 -39.33
C MET A 48 42.14 -36.32 -38.29
N THR A 49 43.27 -35.63 -38.50
CA THR A 49 43.69 -34.57 -37.57
C THR A 49 42.78 -33.34 -37.66
N GLU A 50 42.30 -33.01 -38.85
CA GLU A 50 41.34 -31.91 -39.04
C GLU A 50 39.96 -32.23 -38.45
N GLU A 51 39.47 -33.47 -38.63
CA GLU A 51 38.22 -33.94 -38.04
C GLU A 51 38.26 -33.91 -36.51
N GLN A 52 39.35 -34.36 -35.89
CA GLN A 52 39.55 -34.24 -34.43
C GLN A 52 39.52 -32.78 -33.96
N ARG A 53 40.18 -31.88 -34.69
CA ARG A 53 40.16 -30.45 -34.36
C ARG A 53 38.74 -29.86 -34.43
N GLN A 54 37.96 -30.26 -35.44
CA GLN A 54 36.57 -29.82 -35.58
C GLN A 54 35.70 -30.37 -34.44
N GLU A 55 35.89 -31.63 -34.06
CA GLU A 55 35.17 -32.25 -32.95
C GLU A 55 35.46 -31.53 -31.61
N GLU A 56 36.72 -31.19 -31.33
CA GLU A 56 37.08 -30.38 -30.16
C GLU A 56 36.37 -29.01 -30.14
N ILE A 57 36.29 -28.33 -31.29
CA ILE A 57 35.59 -27.05 -31.41
C ILE A 57 34.08 -27.23 -31.16
N VAL A 58 33.48 -28.29 -31.69
CA VAL A 58 32.06 -28.60 -31.46
C VAL A 58 31.79 -28.85 -29.98
N VAL A 59 32.63 -29.62 -29.30
CA VAL A 59 32.48 -29.89 -27.85
C VAL A 59 32.55 -28.60 -27.04
N MET A 60 33.52 -27.73 -27.32
CA MET A 60 33.62 -26.43 -26.64
C MET A 60 32.37 -25.56 -26.90
N MET A 61 31.88 -25.54 -28.14
CA MET A 61 30.69 -24.77 -28.49
C MET A 61 29.42 -25.32 -27.80
N GLU A 62 29.28 -26.64 -27.70
CA GLU A 62 28.18 -27.27 -26.97
C GLU A 62 28.22 -26.92 -25.47
N GLU A 63 29.41 -26.92 -24.88
CA GLU A 63 29.59 -26.54 -23.47
C GLU A 63 29.23 -25.07 -23.23
N GLU A 64 29.70 -24.16 -24.08
CA GLU A 64 29.34 -22.74 -24.03
C GLU A 64 27.83 -22.55 -24.20
N ASN A 65 27.20 -23.26 -25.13
CA ASN A 65 25.76 -23.17 -25.37
C ASN A 65 24.94 -23.66 -24.16
N ARG A 66 25.37 -24.75 -23.50
CA ARG A 66 24.75 -25.21 -22.24
C ARG A 66 24.86 -24.16 -21.13
N ASN A 67 26.04 -23.56 -20.98
CA ASN A 67 26.27 -22.51 -19.98
C ASN A 67 25.39 -21.27 -20.25
N LEU A 68 25.29 -20.85 -21.51
CA LEU A 68 24.41 -19.74 -21.91
C LEU A 68 22.94 -20.06 -21.64
N HIS A 69 22.48 -21.26 -21.97
CA HIS A 69 21.12 -21.70 -21.64
C HIS A 69 20.85 -21.66 -20.13
N GLN A 70 21.79 -22.12 -19.30
CA GLN A 70 21.65 -22.04 -17.85
C GLN A 70 21.48 -20.58 -17.39
N VAL A 71 22.36 -19.68 -17.84
CA VAL A 71 22.29 -18.25 -17.47
C VAL A 71 20.96 -17.63 -17.90
N VAL A 72 20.48 -17.94 -19.12
CA VAL A 72 19.18 -17.46 -19.60
C VAL A 72 18.06 -17.95 -18.69
N THR A 73 18.03 -19.23 -18.32
CA THR A 73 17.00 -19.76 -17.43
C THR A 73 17.02 -19.14 -16.03
N GLU A 74 18.22 -18.86 -15.48
CA GLU A 74 18.36 -18.18 -14.20
C GLU A 74 17.84 -16.73 -14.28
N GLN A 75 18.17 -16.01 -15.35
CA GLN A 75 17.69 -14.65 -15.60
C GLN A 75 16.17 -14.60 -15.78
N GLU A 76 15.59 -15.55 -16.53
CA GLU A 76 14.14 -15.65 -16.70
C GLU A 76 13.43 -15.91 -15.37
N SER A 77 13.99 -16.77 -14.51
CA SER A 77 13.47 -17.01 -13.17
C SER A 77 13.51 -15.74 -12.31
N GLN A 78 14.64 -15.03 -12.31
CA GLN A 78 14.78 -13.77 -11.56
C GLN A 78 13.81 -12.69 -12.06
N LEU A 79 13.63 -12.58 -13.38
CA LEU A 79 12.64 -11.66 -13.96
C LEU A 79 11.22 -12.01 -13.55
N ALA A 80 10.87 -13.29 -13.50
CA ALA A 80 9.56 -13.74 -13.03
C ALA A 80 9.33 -13.40 -11.55
N GLU A 81 10.35 -13.54 -10.69
CA GLU A 81 10.30 -13.14 -9.28
C GLU A 81 10.13 -11.64 -9.11
N GLN A 82 10.93 -10.83 -9.84
CA GLN A 82 10.77 -9.38 -9.85
C GLN A 82 9.39 -8.95 -10.33
N GLY A 83 8.84 -9.63 -11.34
CA GLY A 83 7.48 -9.40 -11.83
C GLY A 83 6.41 -9.64 -10.75
N LYS A 84 6.56 -10.70 -9.94
CA LYS A 84 5.68 -10.96 -8.79
C LYS A 84 5.76 -9.82 -7.77
N LEU A 85 6.96 -9.40 -7.39
CA LEU A 85 7.16 -8.31 -6.44
C LEU A 85 6.56 -6.99 -6.94
N ILE A 86 6.71 -6.68 -8.23
CA ILE A 86 6.10 -5.49 -8.84
C ILE A 86 4.58 -5.55 -8.72
N ASN A 87 3.96 -6.70 -9.00
CA ASN A 87 2.51 -6.88 -8.90
C ASN A 87 2.02 -6.73 -7.45
N GLU A 88 2.74 -7.29 -6.48
CA GLU A 88 2.44 -7.15 -5.05
C GLU A 88 2.50 -5.68 -4.61
N LEU A 89 3.58 -4.97 -4.97
CA LEU A 89 3.75 -3.55 -4.66
C LEU A 89 2.66 -2.69 -5.33
N GLN A 90 2.30 -2.99 -6.58
CA GLN A 90 1.18 -2.31 -7.24
C GLN A 90 -0.15 -2.56 -6.53
N GLY A 91 -0.37 -3.78 -6.03
CA GLY A 91 -1.53 -4.12 -5.20
C GLY A 91 -1.60 -3.27 -3.94
N ILE A 92 -0.49 -3.16 -3.20
CA ILE A 92 -0.39 -2.35 -1.98
C ILE A 92 -0.62 -0.86 -2.29
N ILE A 93 -0.01 -0.34 -3.37
CA ILE A 93 -0.21 1.06 -3.79
C ILE A 93 -1.67 1.35 -4.06
N ASN A 94 -2.38 0.43 -4.73
CA ASN A 94 -3.80 0.60 -5.03
C ASN A 94 -4.66 0.59 -3.76
N GLN A 95 -4.36 -0.29 -2.80
CA GLN A 95 -5.03 -0.32 -1.50
C GLN A 95 -4.82 0.99 -0.73
N LEU A 96 -3.58 1.45 -0.59
CA LEU A 96 -3.25 2.70 0.09
C LEU A 96 -3.92 3.91 -0.57
N ARG A 97 -3.99 3.95 -1.90
CA ARG A 97 -4.71 5.01 -2.63
C ARG A 97 -6.19 5.03 -2.28
N ALA A 98 -6.83 3.86 -2.23
CA ALA A 98 -8.24 3.74 -1.85
C ALA A 98 -8.47 4.19 -0.40
N GLU A 99 -7.59 3.79 0.53
CA GLU A 99 -7.64 4.23 1.93
C GLU A 99 -7.49 5.73 2.09
N VAL A 100 -6.57 6.36 1.36
CA VAL A 100 -6.38 7.82 1.38
C VAL A 100 -7.65 8.55 0.90
N VAL A 101 -8.29 8.06 -0.16
CA VAL A 101 -9.54 8.64 -0.67
C VAL A 101 -10.66 8.50 0.36
N ASN A 102 -10.85 7.32 0.93
CA ASN A 102 -11.87 7.08 1.96
C ASN A 102 -11.63 7.93 3.21
N THR A 103 -10.39 8.02 3.66
CA THR A 103 -10.02 8.84 4.82
C THR A 103 -10.32 10.32 4.56
N ARG A 104 -10.02 10.81 3.35
CA ARG A 104 -10.31 12.19 2.97
C ARG A 104 -11.82 12.47 2.91
N LEU A 105 -12.62 11.51 2.42
CA LEU A 105 -14.08 11.62 2.42
C LEU A 105 -14.62 11.73 3.85
N HIS A 106 -14.22 10.81 4.73
CA HIS A 106 -14.65 10.83 6.13
C HIS A 106 -14.23 12.11 6.87
N LEU A 107 -13.02 12.62 6.61
CA LEU A 107 -12.59 13.90 7.20
C LEU A 107 -13.49 15.06 6.76
N LEU A 108 -13.97 15.04 5.51
CA LEU A 108 -14.87 16.06 4.96
C LEU A 108 -16.24 15.99 5.61
N GLU A 109 -16.80 14.79 5.76
CA GLU A 109 -18.05 14.52 6.47
C GLU A 109 -17.97 14.96 7.93
N GLN A 110 -16.89 14.60 8.63
CA GLN A 110 -16.66 14.97 10.02
C GLN A 110 -16.55 16.48 10.18
N LYS A 111 -15.85 17.17 9.27
CA LYS A 111 -15.72 18.63 9.31
C LYS A 111 -17.07 19.32 9.09
N GLN A 112 -17.93 18.75 8.24
CA GLN A 112 -19.27 19.28 8.03
C GLN A 112 -20.15 19.09 9.28
N ALA A 113 -20.16 17.88 9.84
CA ALA A 113 -20.88 17.60 11.09
C ALA A 113 -20.40 18.50 12.25
N GLN A 114 -19.09 18.76 12.35
CA GLN A 114 -18.54 19.66 13.36
C GLN A 114 -19.07 21.10 13.21
N LYS A 115 -19.17 21.61 11.98
CA LYS A 115 -19.73 22.95 11.74
C LYS A 115 -21.20 23.03 12.13
N GLU A 116 -21.98 21.99 11.83
CA GLU A 116 -23.39 21.92 12.17
C GLU A 116 -23.59 21.89 13.69
N ILE A 117 -22.82 21.06 14.40
CA ILE A 117 -22.83 21.02 15.86
C ILE A 117 -22.44 22.38 16.45
N GLN A 118 -21.39 23.02 15.92
CA GLN A 118 -20.98 24.34 16.39
C GLN A 118 -22.09 25.38 16.19
N SER A 119 -22.71 25.41 15.02
CA SER A 119 -23.83 26.34 14.74
C SER A 119 -25.02 26.09 15.67
N GLN A 120 -25.32 24.82 15.99
CA GLN A 120 -26.38 24.49 16.95
C GLN A 120 -26.02 24.92 18.37
N ALA A 121 -24.76 24.73 18.79
CA ALA A 121 -24.27 25.15 20.09
C ALA A 121 -24.36 26.68 20.26
N ASP A 122 -23.95 27.45 19.24
CA ASP A 122 -24.03 28.91 19.24
C ASP A 122 -25.50 29.38 19.34
N ALA A 123 -26.40 28.76 18.57
CA ALA A 123 -27.83 29.06 18.62
C ALA A 123 -28.44 28.76 20.00
N LEU A 124 -28.08 27.63 20.61
CA LEU A 124 -28.51 27.27 21.96
C LEU A 124 -27.97 28.24 23.02
N GLN A 125 -26.71 28.67 22.90
CA GLN A 125 -26.09 29.64 23.80
C GLN A 125 -26.82 30.99 23.73
N HIS A 126 -27.13 31.48 22.53
CA HIS A 126 -27.91 32.71 22.35
C HIS A 126 -29.31 32.59 22.97
N LYS A 127 -30.00 31.46 22.74
CA LYS A 127 -31.33 31.22 23.32
C LYS A 127 -31.30 31.14 24.84
N ALA A 128 -30.27 30.50 25.42
CA ALA A 128 -30.07 30.43 26.86
C ALA A 128 -29.86 31.82 27.47
N LEU A 129 -29.03 32.66 26.83
CA LEU A 129 -28.80 34.04 27.27
C LEU A 129 -30.07 34.89 27.22
N GLN A 130 -30.84 34.80 26.12
CA GLN A 130 -32.12 35.52 26.00
C GLN A 130 -33.12 35.09 27.08
N THR A 131 -33.20 33.78 27.34
CA THR A 131 -34.06 33.22 28.40
C THR A 131 -33.64 33.76 29.76
N ARG A 132 -32.34 33.80 30.05
CA ARG A 132 -31.81 34.34 31.31
C ARG A 132 -32.18 35.82 31.49
N VAL A 133 -32.02 36.64 30.46
CA VAL A 133 -32.40 38.07 30.52
C VAL A 133 -33.91 38.22 30.75
N ALA A 134 -34.75 37.42 30.08
CA ALA A 134 -36.19 37.45 30.30
C ALA A 134 -36.56 37.05 31.74
N LEU A 135 -35.90 36.02 32.29
CA LEU A 135 -36.06 35.61 33.68
C LEU A 135 -35.68 36.72 34.66
N GLU A 136 -34.51 37.35 34.48
CA GLU A 136 -34.09 38.48 35.32
C GLU A 136 -35.11 39.63 35.31
N GLN A 137 -35.63 39.99 34.13
CA GLN A 137 -36.67 41.02 34.00
C GLN A 137 -37.96 40.66 34.73
N ILE A 138 -38.38 39.39 34.64
CA ILE A 138 -39.59 38.90 35.32
C ILE A 138 -39.36 38.90 36.84
N THR A 139 -38.22 38.40 37.31
CA THR A 139 -37.83 38.42 38.73
C THR A 139 -37.82 39.83 39.29
N CYS A 140 -37.22 40.80 38.60
CA CYS A 140 -37.25 42.21 39.03
C CYS A 140 -38.67 42.77 39.13
N LYS A 141 -39.60 42.38 38.24
CA LYS A 141 -41.01 42.79 38.32
C LYS A 141 -41.70 42.13 39.52
N PHE A 142 -41.47 40.85 39.75
CA PHE A 142 -42.00 40.14 40.92
C PHE A 142 -41.52 40.77 42.23
N GLU A 143 -40.23 41.08 42.36
CA GLU A 143 -39.69 41.75 43.55
C GLU A 143 -40.33 43.13 43.77
N ARG A 144 -40.59 43.90 42.70
CA ARG A 144 -41.33 45.17 42.82
C ARG A 144 -42.76 44.97 43.33
N TYR A 145 -43.48 43.96 42.84
CA TYR A 145 -44.83 43.67 43.32
C TYR A 145 -44.81 43.17 44.76
N ARG A 146 -43.88 42.29 45.09
CA ARG A 146 -43.63 41.79 46.44
C ARG A 146 -43.41 42.94 47.42
N ASN A 147 -42.51 43.86 47.11
CA ASN A 147 -42.25 45.04 47.94
C ASN A 147 -43.49 45.94 48.11
N LYS A 148 -44.30 46.13 47.06
CA LYS A 148 -45.57 46.88 47.17
C LYS A 148 -46.57 46.20 48.10
N ILE A 149 -46.66 44.86 48.04
CA ILE A 149 -47.52 44.08 48.93
C ILE A 149 -47.04 44.22 50.37
N ILE A 150 -45.74 44.00 50.62
CA ILE A 150 -45.13 44.18 51.96
C ILE A 150 -45.43 45.58 52.48
N GLN A 151 -45.17 46.61 51.70
CA GLN A 151 -45.43 47.99 52.10
C GLN A 151 -46.91 48.21 52.44
N ALA A 152 -47.85 47.73 51.61
CA ALA A 152 -49.28 47.87 51.86
C ALA A 152 -49.74 47.12 53.12
N THR A 153 -49.14 45.96 53.41
CA THR A 153 -49.46 45.14 54.59
C THR A 153 -48.97 45.80 55.88
N PHE A 154 -47.73 46.31 55.91
CA PHE A 154 -47.10 46.81 57.13
C PHE A 154 -47.16 48.33 57.32
N SER A 155 -47.79 49.08 56.40
CA SER A 155 -48.07 50.52 56.57
C SER A 155 -49.45 50.81 57.18
N VAL A 156 -50.16 49.79 57.68
CA VAL A 156 -51.48 49.95 58.31
C VAL A 156 -51.30 50.43 59.75
N GLU A 157 -52.09 51.42 60.19
CA GLU A 157 -52.01 51.92 61.57
C GLU A 157 -52.18 50.78 62.59
N GLY A 158 -51.16 50.59 63.45
CA GLY A 158 -51.13 49.52 64.46
C GLY A 158 -50.37 48.24 64.05
N SER A 159 -49.89 48.12 62.81
CA SER A 159 -48.99 47.02 62.43
C SER A 159 -47.57 47.26 62.93
N GLN A 160 -46.91 46.22 63.44
CA GLN A 160 -45.50 46.29 63.83
C GLN A 160 -44.61 46.23 62.58
N ASP A 161 -43.56 47.06 62.56
CA ASP A 161 -42.57 47.03 61.49
C ASP A 161 -41.85 45.67 61.47
N PRO A 162 -41.64 45.08 60.29
CA PRO A 162 -40.97 43.80 60.19
C PRO A 162 -39.48 43.89 60.55
N VAL A 163 -39.01 42.94 61.36
CA VAL A 163 -37.62 42.88 61.84
C VAL A 163 -36.85 41.81 61.04
N GLY A 164 -36.38 42.16 59.84
CA GLY A 164 -35.50 41.31 59.03
C GLY A 164 -36.07 40.87 57.68
N GLU A 165 -35.48 39.81 57.11
CA GLU A 165 -35.90 39.23 55.82
C GLU A 165 -37.23 38.49 56.00
N LEU A 166 -38.31 39.11 55.55
CA LEU A 166 -39.65 38.54 55.54
C LEU A 166 -39.78 37.44 54.49
N SER A 167 -40.39 36.32 54.85
CA SER A 167 -40.85 35.28 53.92
C SER A 167 -42.25 35.60 53.37
N ASP A 168 -42.58 35.06 52.20
CA ASP A 168 -43.90 35.28 51.57
C ASP A 168 -45.04 34.76 52.44
N ASN A 169 -44.82 33.68 53.18
CA ASN A 169 -45.82 33.12 54.11
C ASN A 169 -46.12 34.08 55.26
N GLU A 170 -45.09 34.70 55.85
CA GLU A 170 -45.28 35.68 56.95
C GLU A 170 -46.04 36.93 56.47
N VAL A 171 -45.78 37.38 55.24
CA VAL A 171 -46.54 38.50 54.64
C VAL A 171 -48.01 38.12 54.45
N LEU A 172 -48.28 36.91 53.97
CA LEU A 172 -49.65 36.41 53.79
C LEU A 172 -50.39 36.24 55.12
N GLU A 173 -49.73 35.73 56.16
CA GLU A 173 -50.29 35.62 57.50
C GLU A 173 -50.66 37.01 58.08
N ALA A 174 -49.78 38.00 57.92
CA ALA A 174 -50.04 39.37 58.34
C ALA A 174 -51.22 39.99 57.56
N MET A 175 -51.30 39.79 56.24
CA MET A 175 -52.44 40.21 55.43
C MET A 175 -53.75 39.58 55.92
N GLN A 176 -53.74 38.27 56.21
CA GLN A 176 -54.91 37.55 56.68
C GLN A 176 -55.39 38.08 58.04
N LYS A 177 -54.45 38.39 58.94
CA LYS A 177 -54.76 39.02 60.23
C LYS A 177 -55.49 40.36 60.05
N ILE A 178 -54.97 41.24 59.20
CA ILE A 178 -55.61 42.55 58.90
C ILE A 178 -57.02 42.36 58.31
N ILE A 179 -57.21 41.39 57.41
CA ILE A 179 -58.52 41.08 56.82
C ILE A 179 -59.51 40.62 57.90
N ASN A 180 -59.09 39.71 58.78
CA ASN A 180 -59.92 39.21 59.87
C ASN A 180 -60.31 40.33 60.84
N GLU A 181 -59.36 41.15 61.28
CA GLU A 181 -59.61 42.30 62.17
C GLU A 181 -60.62 43.29 61.55
N ARG A 182 -60.48 43.59 60.25
CA ARG A 182 -61.44 44.46 59.53
C ARG A 182 -62.82 43.83 59.43
N ALA A 183 -62.91 42.53 59.18
CA ALA A 183 -64.19 41.81 59.11
C ALA A 183 -64.89 41.79 60.47
N GLU A 184 -64.15 41.56 61.56
CA GLU A 184 -64.65 41.64 62.94
C GLU A 184 -65.15 43.04 63.26
N PHE A 185 -64.37 44.09 62.94
CA PHE A 185 -64.79 45.47 63.13
C PHE A 185 -66.06 45.81 62.34
N GLN A 186 -66.17 45.35 61.09
CA GLN A 186 -67.39 45.54 60.30
C GLN A 186 -68.59 44.83 60.91
N HIS A 187 -68.41 43.62 61.48
CA HIS A 187 -69.46 42.92 62.20
C HIS A 187 -69.91 43.70 63.45
N ILE A 188 -68.97 44.28 64.21
CA ILE A 188 -69.27 45.15 65.35
C ILE A 188 -70.04 46.41 64.92
N LEU A 189 -69.67 47.03 63.80
CA LEU A 189 -70.40 48.19 63.27
C LEU A 189 -71.83 47.81 62.84
N LYS A 190 -72.02 46.66 62.20
CA LYS A 190 -73.35 46.16 61.81
C LYS A 190 -74.22 45.82 63.03
N SER A 191 -73.65 45.23 64.08
CA SER A 191 -74.40 44.91 65.30
C SER A 191 -74.75 46.15 66.14
N LYS A 192 -73.93 47.20 66.11
CA LYS A 192 -74.22 48.50 66.74
C LYS A 192 -75.09 49.44 65.90
N GLY A 193 -75.12 49.26 64.58
CA GLY A 193 -75.92 50.04 63.62
C GLY A 193 -77.34 49.53 63.41
N SER A 194 -77.67 48.33 63.89
CA SER A 194 -79.05 47.84 64.01
C SER A 194 -79.68 48.35 65.31
N LYS A 195 -80.16 49.59 65.28
CA LYS A 195 -81.25 50.06 66.13
C LYS A 195 -82.46 50.37 65.27
#